data_AF-T0FA11-F1
#
_entry.id   AF-T0FA11-F1
#
_cell.length_a   1.000
_cell.length_b   1.000
_cell.length_c   1.000
_cell.angle_alpha   90.00
_cell.angle_beta   90.00
_cell.angle_gamma   90.00
#
_symmetry.space_group_name_H-M   'P 1'
#
loop_
_entity.id
_entity.type
_entity.pdbx_description
1 polymer ?
#
loop_
_entity_poly.entity_id
_entity_poly.type
_entity_poly.pdbx_seq_one_letter_code
_entity_poly.pdbx_strand_id
1 'polypeptide(L)'
;MKTDRFIQSSSRQNKPGSIFFSTILIGLVAILNCSKEGIVRSSVVESSPSVEKSKIFLAGHTGEYSKDSDEILSILRKLIAGTVQKDLSFLPNLVSEEEGIYLDIKGHWTRKKLVEELSAENNYFRTYFFDRDALERVKKNSNVRTVRDLLLSSKGIEADFYFETPSACEVKLRFKENRKLESELINPYFSKIRGKWYVHRLF
;
A
#
# COMPACT_ATOMS: atom_id res chain seq x y z
N MET A 1 13.52 69.92 8.30
CA MET A 1 13.08 71.29 7.99
C MET A 1 11.56 71.34 8.12
N LYS A 2 11.05 72.07 9.13
CA LYS A 2 9.66 72.60 9.40
C LYS A 2 8.45 71.65 9.18
N THR A 3 7.70 71.15 10.18
CA THR A 3 6.63 71.78 11.02
C THR A 3 5.69 72.72 10.23
N ASP A 4 4.35 72.58 10.21
CA ASP A 4 3.35 72.70 11.30
C ASP A 4 2.02 72.01 10.90
N ARG A 5 1.36 71.21 11.77
CA ARG A 5 0.29 71.55 12.76
C ARG A 5 -0.94 72.30 12.22
N PHE A 6 -2.10 71.65 12.37
CA PHE A 6 -3.27 72.30 12.95
C PHE A 6 -3.91 71.39 14.02
N ILE A 7 -4.23 72.03 15.14
CA ILE A 7 -4.81 71.59 16.41
C ILE A 7 -6.27 72.13 16.41
N GLN A 8 -7.33 71.52 16.98
CA GLN A 8 -7.78 71.53 18.39
C GLN A 8 -9.19 70.89 18.41
N SER A 9 -9.48 69.87 19.24
CA SER A 9 -10.06 69.92 20.61
C SER A 9 -11.59 69.81 20.67
N SER A 10 -12.11 68.73 21.27
CA SER A 10 -12.65 68.63 22.66
C SER A 10 -14.18 68.77 22.71
N SER A 11 -14.93 67.86 23.31
CA SER A 11 -15.05 67.80 24.77
C SER A 11 -15.69 66.49 25.27
N ARG A 12 -15.22 66.07 26.45
CA ARG A 12 -15.76 65.03 27.34
C ARG A 12 -17.02 65.54 28.08
N GLN A 13 -17.83 64.61 28.58
CA GLN A 13 -18.22 64.46 30.01
C GLN A 13 -19.04 63.14 30.15
N ASN A 14 -18.58 62.13 30.92
CA ASN A 14 -18.81 61.90 32.38
C ASN A 14 -20.30 61.64 32.72
N LYS A 15 -20.76 60.65 33.52
CA LYS A 15 -20.19 59.58 34.38
C LYS A 15 -21.43 58.82 34.99
N PRO A 16 -21.40 58.07 36.13
CA PRO A 16 -21.76 56.64 36.18
C PRO A 16 -22.93 56.28 37.15
N GLY A 17 -23.23 54.99 37.27
CA GLY A 17 -23.86 54.36 38.43
C GLY A 17 -24.44 52.98 38.06
N SER A 18 -24.67 52.01 38.93
CA SER A 18 -24.15 51.60 40.24
C SER A 18 -24.68 50.16 40.44
N ILE A 19 -24.02 49.38 41.29
CA ILE A 19 -24.13 47.94 41.47
C ILE A 19 -25.25 47.56 42.49
N PHE A 20 -25.67 46.28 42.49
CA PHE A 20 -26.42 45.47 43.50
C PHE A 20 -27.94 45.37 43.26
N PHE A 21 -28.61 44.21 43.17
CA PHE A 21 -28.66 42.97 44.00
C PHE A 21 -29.05 41.74 43.13
N SER A 22 -28.37 40.59 43.22
CA SER A 22 -28.71 39.38 44.01
C SER A 22 -29.83 38.47 43.46
N THR A 23 -29.39 37.33 42.90
CA THR A 23 -29.95 35.94 43.02
C THR A 23 -31.35 35.56 42.51
N ILE A 24 -31.42 34.29 42.08
CA ILE A 24 -32.56 33.45 41.63
C ILE A 24 -32.70 33.51 40.09
N LEU A 25 -32.42 32.47 39.30
CA LEU A 25 -32.92 31.10 39.43
C LEU A 25 -32.03 30.10 38.64
N ILE A 26 -31.85 28.94 39.26
CA ILE A 26 -31.28 27.69 38.77
C ILE A 26 -31.94 27.24 37.46
N GLY A 27 -31.15 26.82 36.47
CA GLY A 27 -31.64 26.06 35.32
C GLY A 27 -30.63 25.98 34.17
N LEU A 28 -30.23 24.76 33.82
CA LEU A 28 -29.34 24.36 32.71
C LEU A 28 -27.83 24.26 33.01
N VAL A 29 -27.50 23.50 34.05
CA VAL A 29 -26.26 22.69 34.06
C VAL A 29 -26.63 21.30 33.56
N ALA A 30 -26.66 21.12 32.24
CA ALA A 30 -26.57 19.87 31.50
C ALA A 30 -26.58 20.22 30.01
N ILE A 31 -25.88 19.45 29.18
CA ILE A 31 -25.68 19.69 27.74
C ILE A 31 -24.49 20.62 27.43
N LEU A 32 -23.35 20.38 28.08
CA LEU A 32 -22.04 20.47 27.42
C LEU A 32 -21.25 19.18 27.69
N ASN A 33 -21.88 18.03 27.47
CA ASN A 33 -21.13 16.85 27.03
C ASN A 33 -20.88 17.03 25.54
N CYS A 34 -19.88 17.86 25.24
CA CYS A 34 -19.35 17.98 23.89
C CYS A 34 -18.79 16.61 23.54
N SER A 35 -19.47 15.96 22.60
CA SER A 35 -19.19 14.64 22.05
C SER A 35 -17.70 14.52 21.73
N LYS A 36 -16.95 13.80 22.56
CA LYS A 36 -15.75 13.12 22.10
C LYS A 36 -16.23 11.94 21.27
N GLU A 37 -16.63 12.22 20.04
CA GLU A 37 -16.55 11.26 18.96
C GLU A 37 -15.05 11.01 18.73
N GLY A 38 -14.48 10.18 19.60
CA GLY A 38 -13.36 9.36 19.21
C GLY A 38 -13.89 8.54 18.04
N ILE A 39 -13.53 8.96 16.82
CA ILE A 39 -13.54 8.08 15.66
C ILE A 39 -12.64 6.92 16.08
N VAL A 40 -13.26 5.88 16.63
CA VAL A 40 -12.70 4.54 16.64
C VAL A 40 -12.61 4.21 15.17
N ARG A 41 -11.47 4.54 14.55
CA ARG A 41 -11.02 3.85 13.35
C ARG A 41 -10.96 2.39 13.79
N SER A 42 -12.06 1.68 13.56
CA SER A 42 -12.03 0.24 13.42
C SER A 42 -10.94 0.02 12.39
N SER A 43 -9.75 -0.35 12.84
CA SER A 43 -8.69 -0.84 11.98
C SER A 43 -9.26 -2.12 11.40
N VAL A 44 -10.03 -1.99 10.32
CA VAL A 44 -10.43 -3.12 9.51
C VAL A 44 -9.11 -3.70 9.05
N VAL A 45 -8.71 -4.79 9.68
CA VAL A 45 -7.54 -5.54 9.26
C VAL A 45 -7.93 -6.06 7.89
N GLU A 46 -7.40 -5.42 6.86
CA GLU A 46 -7.67 -5.81 5.49
C GLU A 46 -7.09 -7.20 5.29
N SER A 47 -7.98 -8.20 5.19
CA SER A 47 -7.60 -9.58 4.98
C SER A 47 -6.97 -9.73 3.59
N SER A 48 -5.83 -10.40 3.51
CA SER A 48 -5.24 -10.77 2.23
C SER A 48 -6.23 -11.59 1.39
N PRO A 49 -6.32 -11.36 0.07
CA PRO A 49 -7.19 -12.14 -0.79
C PRO A 49 -6.80 -13.61 -0.75
N SER A 50 -7.77 -14.52 -0.86
CA SER A 50 -7.47 -15.94 -1.05
C SER A 50 -6.70 -16.13 -2.36
N VAL A 51 -5.74 -17.05 -2.37
CA VAL A 51 -4.97 -17.39 -3.58
C VAL A 51 -5.04 -18.90 -3.76
N GLU A 52 -5.61 -19.34 -4.87
CA GLU A 52 -5.88 -20.74 -5.17
C GLU A 52 -5.16 -21.16 -6.44
N LYS A 53 -4.69 -22.42 -6.47
CA LYS A 53 -4.13 -23.02 -7.67
C LYS A 53 -5.27 -23.26 -8.67
N SER A 54 -5.06 -22.82 -9.91
CA SER A 54 -5.98 -23.06 -11.03
C SER A 54 -5.33 -24.01 -12.02
N LYS A 55 -4.94 -23.54 -13.21
CA LYS A 55 -4.47 -24.39 -14.31
C LYS A 55 -2.95 -24.47 -14.33
N ILE A 56 -2.44 -25.57 -14.89
CA ILE A 56 -1.02 -25.75 -15.20
C ILE A 56 -0.91 -25.94 -16.71
N PHE A 57 -0.08 -25.12 -17.34
CA PHE A 57 0.22 -25.12 -18.77
C PHE A 57 1.70 -25.42 -18.98
N LEU A 58 2.00 -26.29 -19.95
CA LEU A 58 3.36 -26.71 -20.28
C LEU A 58 3.70 -26.30 -21.72
N ALA A 59 4.77 -25.53 -21.90
CA ALA A 59 5.20 -25.05 -23.22
C ALA A 59 6.04 -26.11 -23.95
N GLY A 60 5.37 -27.13 -24.50
CA GLY A 60 6.03 -28.12 -25.36
C GLY A 60 6.95 -29.11 -24.64
N HIS A 61 6.89 -29.16 -23.31
CA HIS A 61 7.59 -30.15 -22.49
C HIS A 61 6.60 -31.01 -21.70
N THR A 62 7.11 -32.12 -21.16
CA THR A 62 6.34 -33.08 -20.36
C THR A 62 6.95 -33.15 -18.96
N GLY A 63 6.12 -33.39 -17.95
CA GLY A 63 6.58 -33.48 -16.56
C GLY A 63 5.43 -33.34 -15.57
N GLU A 64 5.68 -33.77 -14.33
CA GLU A 64 4.75 -33.60 -13.22
C GLU A 64 5.15 -32.37 -12.41
N TYR A 65 4.39 -31.28 -12.55
CA TYR A 65 4.70 -29.99 -11.93
C TYR A 65 3.83 -29.66 -10.72
N SER A 66 3.10 -30.63 -10.17
CA SER A 66 2.19 -30.39 -9.04
C SER A 66 2.94 -29.85 -7.82
N LYS A 67 4.06 -30.50 -7.44
CA LYS A 67 4.90 -30.07 -6.31
C LYS A 67 5.54 -28.70 -6.53
N ASP A 68 6.03 -28.46 -7.74
CA ASP A 68 6.60 -27.16 -8.12
C ASP A 68 5.54 -26.05 -8.05
N SER A 69 4.34 -26.31 -8.57
CA SER A 69 3.22 -25.38 -8.49
C SER A 69 2.81 -25.09 -7.04
N ASP A 70 2.87 -26.06 -6.14
CA ASP A 70 2.55 -25.88 -4.72
C ASP A 70 3.61 -25.03 -3.99
N GLU A 71 4.89 -25.24 -4.30
CA GLU A 71 5.98 -24.40 -3.78
C GLU A 71 5.83 -22.95 -4.27
N ILE A 72 5.65 -22.75 -5.57
CA ILE A 72 5.45 -21.42 -6.16
C ILE A 72 4.20 -20.75 -5.59
N LEU A 73 3.10 -21.49 -5.41
CA LEU A 73 1.87 -20.98 -4.81
C LEU A 73 2.09 -20.51 -3.37
N SER A 74 2.89 -21.25 -2.59
CA SER A 74 3.26 -20.87 -1.22
C SER A 74 4.04 -19.56 -1.20
N ILE A 75 5.03 -19.42 -2.11
CA ILE A 75 5.80 -18.19 -2.27
C ILE A 75 4.87 -17.03 -2.67
N LEU A 76 4.00 -17.23 -3.65
CA LEU A 76 3.05 -16.23 -4.14
C LEU A 76 2.09 -15.75 -3.03
N ARG A 77 1.55 -16.67 -2.23
CA ARG A 77 0.71 -16.34 -1.06
C ARG A 77 1.47 -15.46 -0.07
N LYS A 78 2.73 -15.79 0.20
CA LYS A 78 3.58 -14.98 1.09
C LYS A 78 3.81 -13.57 0.52
N LEU A 79 4.11 -13.44 -0.77
CA LEU A 79 4.31 -12.15 -1.45
C LEU A 79 3.06 -11.26 -1.41
N ILE A 80 1.88 -11.85 -1.69
CA ILE A 80 0.60 -11.14 -1.65
C ILE A 80 0.27 -10.71 -0.22
N ALA A 81 0.44 -11.61 0.77
CA ALA A 81 0.23 -11.29 2.17
C ALA A 81 1.16 -10.16 2.64
N GLY A 82 2.45 -10.24 2.34
CA GLY A 82 3.42 -9.20 2.64
C GLY A 82 3.06 -7.85 2.00
N THR A 83 2.64 -7.86 0.74
CA THR A 83 2.19 -6.64 0.05
C THR A 83 0.95 -6.02 0.71
N VAL A 84 -0.02 -6.84 1.10
CA VAL A 84 -1.23 -6.37 1.81
C VAL A 84 -0.90 -5.85 3.21
N GLN A 85 0.03 -6.50 3.90
CA GLN A 85 0.51 -6.10 5.23
C GLN A 85 1.52 -4.94 5.19
N LYS A 86 1.95 -4.54 3.99
CA LYS A 86 2.99 -3.51 3.76
C LYS A 86 4.34 -3.88 4.36
N ASP A 87 4.65 -5.18 4.38
CA ASP A 87 5.93 -5.73 4.86
C ASP A 87 6.46 -6.76 3.85
N LEU A 88 7.55 -6.40 3.17
CA LEU A 88 8.30 -7.26 2.26
C LEU A 88 9.72 -7.53 2.77
N SER A 89 9.97 -7.39 4.08
CA SER A 89 11.30 -7.65 4.69
C SER A 89 11.82 -9.07 4.42
N PHE A 90 10.92 -10.03 4.17
CA PHE A 90 11.29 -11.40 3.82
C PHE A 90 11.66 -11.61 2.35
N LEU A 91 11.34 -10.66 1.45
CA LEU A 91 11.53 -10.80 0.01
C LEU A 91 12.97 -11.20 -0.39
N PRO A 92 14.04 -10.63 0.21
CA PRO A 92 15.41 -11.03 -0.10
C PRO A 92 15.68 -12.52 0.08
N ASN A 93 14.94 -13.23 0.94
CA ASN A 93 15.13 -14.68 1.15
C ASN A 93 14.53 -15.54 0.03
N LEU A 94 13.70 -14.93 -0.81
CA LEU A 94 13.05 -15.52 -1.97
C LEU A 94 13.77 -15.18 -3.27
N VAL A 95 14.82 -14.36 -3.22
CA VAL A 95 15.56 -13.88 -4.39
C VAL A 95 16.92 -14.57 -4.44
N SER A 96 17.32 -14.99 -5.64
CA SER A 96 18.62 -15.62 -5.86
C SER A 96 19.75 -14.62 -5.66
N GLU A 97 20.84 -15.04 -5.02
CA GLU A 97 22.07 -14.25 -4.95
C GLU A 97 22.74 -14.09 -6.33
N GLU A 98 22.62 -15.13 -7.17
CA GLU A 98 23.23 -15.19 -8.49
C GLU A 98 22.44 -14.35 -9.50
N GLU A 99 21.12 -14.49 -9.52
CA GLU A 99 20.28 -13.88 -10.56
C GLU A 99 19.63 -12.57 -10.16
N GLY A 100 19.45 -12.28 -8.87
CA GLY A 100 18.71 -11.09 -8.43
C GLY A 100 17.23 -11.14 -8.79
N ILE A 101 16.61 -9.96 -8.96
CA ILE A 101 15.17 -9.80 -9.22
C ILE A 101 14.89 -8.65 -10.20
N TYR A 102 13.89 -8.84 -11.05
CA TYR A 102 13.28 -7.79 -11.86
C TYR A 102 12.03 -7.24 -11.17
N LEU A 103 11.96 -5.92 -10.98
CA LEU A 103 10.78 -5.27 -10.39
C LEU A 103 9.77 -4.82 -11.44
N ASP A 104 10.28 -4.44 -12.60
CA ASP A 104 9.51 -4.08 -13.78
C ASP A 104 10.37 -4.35 -15.02
N ILE A 105 9.89 -3.93 -16.19
CA ILE A 105 10.60 -4.06 -17.47
C ILE A 105 11.93 -3.27 -17.55
N LYS A 106 12.27 -2.44 -16.55
CA LYS A 106 13.41 -1.51 -16.56
C LYS A 106 14.37 -1.66 -15.37
N GLY A 107 13.99 -2.35 -14.31
CA GLY A 107 14.78 -2.43 -13.07
C GLY A 107 15.15 -3.84 -12.66
N HIS A 108 16.41 -4.22 -12.89
CA HIS A 108 17.05 -5.40 -12.29
C HIS A 108 17.86 -5.00 -11.06
N TRP A 109 17.63 -5.69 -9.93
CA TRP A 109 18.38 -5.50 -8.70
C TRP A 109 19.02 -6.79 -8.21
N THR A 110 20.24 -6.68 -7.70
CA THR A 110 20.87 -7.73 -6.92
C THR A 110 20.16 -7.90 -5.57
N ARG A 111 20.30 -9.08 -4.94
CA ARG A 111 19.79 -9.32 -3.58
C ARG A 111 20.30 -8.27 -2.58
N LYS A 112 21.56 -7.86 -2.69
CA LYS A 112 22.16 -6.81 -1.83
C LYS A 112 21.44 -5.47 -1.99
N LYS A 113 21.29 -5.00 -3.23
CA LYS A 113 20.59 -3.74 -3.51
C LYS A 113 19.14 -3.78 -3.03
N LEU A 114 18.48 -4.93 -3.16
CA LEU A 114 17.12 -5.12 -2.65
C LEU A 114 17.04 -4.96 -1.12
N VAL A 115 18.01 -5.50 -0.37
CA VAL A 115 18.08 -5.34 1.10
C VAL A 115 18.27 -3.87 1.47
N GLU A 116 19.19 -3.18 0.80
CA GLU A 116 19.44 -1.74 0.98
C GLU A 116 18.16 -0.94 0.74
N GLU A 117 17.45 -1.21 -0.36
CA GLU A 117 16.20 -0.54 -0.70
C GLU A 117 15.12 -0.77 0.36
N LEU A 118 14.91 -2.01 0.81
CA LEU A 118 13.88 -2.32 1.81
C LEU A 118 14.17 -1.70 3.18
N SER A 119 15.43 -1.34 3.46
CA SER A 119 15.81 -0.64 4.70
C SER A 119 15.56 0.87 4.66
N ALA A 120 15.37 1.45 3.46
CA ALA A 120 15.14 2.88 3.30
C ALA A 120 13.69 3.26 3.63
N GLU A 121 13.50 4.39 4.31
CA GLU A 121 12.17 4.86 4.76
C GLU A 121 11.24 5.23 3.60
N ASN A 122 11.79 5.80 2.52
CA ASN A 122 11.08 6.21 1.32
C ASN A 122 11.56 5.39 0.12
N ASN A 123 11.27 4.10 0.18
CA ASN A 123 11.70 3.15 -0.83
C ASN A 123 10.67 2.96 -1.96
N TYR A 124 11.10 2.29 -3.01
CA TYR A 124 10.30 1.89 -4.16
C TYR A 124 9.02 1.16 -3.77
N PHE A 125 9.10 0.16 -2.88
CA PHE A 125 7.93 -0.63 -2.47
C PHE A 125 6.91 0.21 -1.70
N ARG A 126 7.36 1.11 -0.82
CA ARG A 126 6.45 2.06 -0.18
C ARG A 126 5.64 2.83 -1.22
N THR A 127 6.32 3.42 -2.21
CA THR A 127 5.67 4.25 -3.23
C THR A 127 4.76 3.46 -4.16
N TYR A 128 5.26 2.38 -4.76
CA TYR A 128 4.55 1.68 -5.85
C TYR A 128 3.68 0.53 -5.35
N PHE A 129 4.03 -0.10 -4.22
CA PHE A 129 3.30 -1.25 -3.71
C PHE A 129 2.30 -0.89 -2.61
N PHE A 130 2.57 0.08 -1.74
CA PHE A 130 1.82 0.21 -0.47
C PHE A 130 1.06 1.52 -0.24
N ASP A 131 1.60 2.65 -0.68
CA ASP A 131 1.17 4.00 -0.30
C ASP A 131 0.64 4.77 -1.51
N ARG A 132 -0.69 4.84 -1.63
CA ARG A 132 -1.36 5.52 -2.74
C ARG A 132 -1.03 7.01 -2.76
N ASP A 133 -1.00 7.68 -1.63
CA ASP A 133 -0.70 9.12 -1.57
C ASP A 133 0.73 9.40 -2.05
N ALA A 134 1.68 8.53 -1.71
CA ALA A 134 3.04 8.61 -2.25
C ALA A 134 3.07 8.42 -3.77
N LEU A 135 2.33 7.42 -4.29
CA LEU A 135 2.22 7.20 -5.73
C LEU A 135 1.58 8.38 -6.46
N GLU A 136 0.50 8.95 -5.91
CA GLU A 136 -0.20 10.11 -6.46
C GLU A 136 0.73 11.31 -6.59
N ARG A 137 1.56 11.58 -5.56
CA ARG A 137 2.56 12.64 -5.60
C ARG A 137 3.61 12.42 -6.69
N VAL A 138 4.11 11.20 -6.84
CA VAL A 138 5.13 10.86 -7.86
C VAL A 138 4.55 10.92 -9.27
N LYS A 139 3.33 10.42 -9.47
CA LYS A 139 2.66 10.38 -10.79
C LYS A 139 1.93 11.67 -11.14
N LYS A 140 1.74 12.59 -10.18
CA LYS A 140 0.93 13.80 -10.31
C LYS A 140 -0.47 13.50 -10.84
N ASN A 141 -1.05 12.39 -10.39
CA ASN A 141 -2.33 11.88 -10.85
C ASN A 141 -3.04 11.21 -9.68
N SER A 142 -4.29 11.60 -9.41
CA SER A 142 -5.13 11.04 -8.33
C SER A 142 -5.81 9.72 -8.70
N ASN A 143 -5.83 9.36 -9.99
CA ASN A 143 -6.38 8.10 -10.47
C ASN A 143 -5.26 7.07 -10.65
N VAL A 144 -4.61 6.70 -9.55
CA VAL A 144 -3.58 5.66 -9.51
C VAL A 144 -3.95 4.56 -8.53
N ARG A 145 -3.41 3.36 -8.77
CA ARG A 145 -3.52 2.22 -7.86
C ARG A 145 -2.14 1.69 -7.58
N THR A 146 -1.88 1.44 -6.31
CA THR A 146 -0.72 0.65 -5.90
C THR A 146 -0.98 -0.82 -6.20
N VAL A 147 0.09 -1.62 -6.19
CA VAL A 147 -0.04 -3.08 -6.29
C VAL A 147 -0.97 -3.63 -5.19
N ARG A 148 -0.88 -3.11 -3.97
CA ARG A 148 -1.77 -3.47 -2.87
C ARG A 148 -3.24 -3.14 -3.17
N ASP A 149 -3.52 -1.98 -3.76
CA ASP A 149 -4.89 -1.61 -4.16
C ASP A 149 -5.47 -2.61 -5.16
N LEU A 150 -4.66 -3.02 -6.14
CA LEU A 150 -5.03 -4.02 -7.14
C LEU A 150 -5.33 -5.37 -6.48
N LEU A 151 -4.42 -5.86 -5.63
CA LEU A 151 -4.60 -7.13 -4.92
C LEU A 151 -5.87 -7.13 -4.04
N LEU A 152 -6.13 -6.07 -3.29
CA LEU A 152 -7.33 -5.96 -2.44
C LEU A 152 -8.63 -5.89 -3.26
N SER A 153 -8.58 -5.35 -4.47
CA SER A 153 -9.72 -5.30 -5.38
C SER A 153 -10.09 -6.66 -5.98
N SER A 154 -9.18 -7.64 -5.94
CA SER A 154 -9.38 -8.95 -6.58
C SER A 154 -10.50 -9.80 -5.97
N LYS A 155 -10.79 -9.60 -4.67
CA LYS A 155 -11.66 -10.46 -3.84
C LYS A 155 -11.34 -11.96 -3.95
N GLY A 156 -10.08 -12.26 -4.21
CA GLY A 156 -9.58 -13.62 -4.42
C GLY A 156 -8.88 -13.74 -5.77
N ILE A 157 -7.90 -14.63 -5.83
CA ILE A 157 -7.00 -14.79 -6.97
C ILE A 157 -6.92 -16.27 -7.31
N GLU A 158 -7.10 -16.59 -8.58
CA GLU A 158 -6.76 -17.87 -9.18
C GLU A 158 -5.39 -17.73 -9.86
N ALA A 159 -4.46 -18.63 -9.56
CA ALA A 159 -3.12 -18.65 -10.11
C ALA A 159 -3.02 -19.71 -11.21
N ASP A 160 -2.86 -19.26 -12.46
CA ASP A 160 -2.57 -20.13 -13.60
C ASP A 160 -1.04 -20.19 -13.80
N PHE A 161 -0.48 -21.40 -13.85
CA PHE A 161 0.96 -21.65 -13.93
C PHE A 161 1.35 -21.96 -15.37
N TYR A 162 2.29 -21.22 -15.92
CA TYR A 162 2.83 -21.42 -17.27
C TYR A 162 4.30 -21.81 -17.15
N PHE A 163 4.56 -23.12 -17.15
CA PHE A 163 5.93 -23.63 -17.17
C PHE A 163 6.47 -23.52 -18.60
N GLU A 164 7.38 -22.58 -18.81
CA GLU A 164 8.10 -22.39 -20.07
C GLU A 164 9.20 -23.44 -20.24
N THR A 165 9.85 -23.79 -19.13
CA THR A 165 10.83 -24.86 -19.03
C THR A 165 10.64 -25.60 -17.70
N PRO A 166 11.33 -26.74 -17.47
CA PRO A 166 11.29 -27.40 -16.16
C PRO A 166 11.81 -26.54 -14.99
N SER A 167 12.53 -25.45 -15.29
CA SER A 167 13.13 -24.56 -14.31
C SER A 167 12.62 -23.12 -14.39
N ALA A 168 11.56 -22.85 -15.14
CA ALA A 168 11.05 -21.49 -15.31
C ALA A 168 9.52 -21.47 -15.44
N CYS A 169 8.86 -20.63 -14.63
CA CYS A 169 7.42 -20.55 -14.56
C CYS A 169 6.96 -19.09 -14.47
N GLU A 170 6.15 -18.66 -15.43
CA GLU A 170 5.34 -17.46 -15.28
C GLU A 170 4.02 -17.84 -14.59
N VAL A 171 3.53 -17.01 -13.67
CA VAL A 171 2.22 -17.22 -13.05
C VAL A 171 1.29 -16.09 -13.46
N LYS A 172 0.13 -16.42 -14.04
CA LYS A 172 -0.89 -15.43 -14.36
C LYS A 172 -1.88 -15.32 -13.22
N LEU A 173 -2.05 -14.10 -12.71
CA LEU A 173 -3.01 -13.80 -11.65
C LEU A 173 -4.37 -13.48 -12.26
N ARG A 174 -5.38 -14.29 -11.92
CA ARG A 174 -6.77 -14.11 -12.35
C ARG A 174 -7.58 -13.63 -11.16
N PHE A 175 -8.14 -12.43 -11.26
CA PHE A 175 -8.92 -11.91 -10.16
C PHE A 175 -10.34 -12.51 -10.21
N LYS A 176 -10.86 -12.90 -9.04
CA LYS A 176 -12.24 -13.38 -8.94
C LYS A 176 -13.22 -12.24 -9.24
N GLU A 177 -12.88 -11.02 -8.82
CA GLU A 177 -13.59 -9.78 -9.14
C GLU A 177 -12.69 -8.73 -9.80
N ASN A 178 -13.27 -7.72 -10.45
CA ASN A 178 -12.50 -6.62 -11.06
C ASN A 178 -11.45 -7.06 -12.10
N ARG A 179 -11.73 -8.12 -12.86
CA ARG A 179 -10.82 -8.74 -13.87
C ARG A 179 -10.11 -7.78 -14.82
N LYS A 180 -10.74 -6.65 -15.17
CA LYS A 180 -10.12 -5.61 -16.02
C LYS A 180 -8.86 -4.99 -15.41
N LEU A 181 -8.70 -5.07 -14.09
CA LEU A 181 -7.55 -4.55 -13.36
C LEU A 181 -6.37 -5.54 -13.34
N GLU A 182 -6.56 -6.81 -13.76
CA GLU A 182 -5.49 -7.80 -13.87
C GLU A 182 -4.34 -7.29 -14.76
N SER A 183 -4.67 -6.61 -15.85
CA SER A 183 -3.69 -6.08 -16.81
C SER A 183 -2.86 -4.90 -16.29
N GLU A 184 -3.22 -4.34 -15.13
CA GLU A 184 -2.40 -3.33 -14.45
C GLU A 184 -1.25 -3.97 -13.65
N LEU A 185 -1.27 -5.30 -13.43
CA LEU A 185 -0.18 -6.07 -12.83
C LEU A 185 0.61 -6.80 -13.90
N ILE A 186 1.92 -6.93 -13.65
CA ILE A 186 2.77 -7.81 -14.44
C ILE A 186 2.61 -9.24 -13.88
N ASN A 187 2.80 -10.25 -14.71
CA ASN A 187 2.83 -11.64 -14.22
C ASN A 187 4.13 -11.87 -13.43
N PRO A 188 4.08 -12.38 -12.19
CA PRO A 188 5.29 -12.77 -11.48
C PRO A 188 5.94 -13.96 -12.19
N TYR A 189 7.27 -13.99 -12.14
CA TYR A 189 8.08 -15.02 -12.80
C TYR A 189 9.01 -15.67 -11.80
N PHE A 190 9.13 -16.98 -11.88
CA PHE A 190 9.90 -17.80 -10.97
C PHE A 190 10.94 -18.63 -11.74
N SER A 191 12.13 -18.73 -11.16
CA SER A 191 13.24 -19.52 -11.70
C SER A 191 13.69 -20.56 -10.67
N LYS A 192 13.98 -21.78 -11.13
CA LYS A 192 14.47 -22.88 -10.31
C LYS A 192 15.98 -22.98 -10.43
N ILE A 193 16.70 -22.70 -9.35
CA ILE A 193 18.16 -22.72 -9.32
C ILE A 193 18.59 -23.76 -8.29
N ARG A 194 19.37 -24.75 -8.74
CA ARG A 194 19.85 -25.87 -7.90
C ARG A 194 18.73 -26.54 -7.10
N GLY A 195 17.57 -26.71 -7.76
CA GLY A 195 16.42 -27.41 -7.19
C GLY A 195 15.48 -26.55 -6.34
N LYS A 196 15.77 -25.28 -6.07
CA LYS A 196 14.93 -24.36 -5.29
C LYS A 196 14.30 -23.28 -6.17
N TRP A 197 13.03 -22.96 -5.94
CA TRP A 197 12.36 -21.86 -6.64
C TRP A 197 12.66 -20.50 -6.01
N TYR A 198 12.92 -19.53 -6.87
CA TYR A 198 13.17 -18.14 -6.52
C TYR A 198 12.24 -17.21 -7.30
N VAL A 199 11.95 -16.06 -6.71
CA VAL A 199 11.25 -14.96 -7.36
C VAL A 199 12.24 -14.25 -8.27
N HIS A 200 12.02 -14.36 -9.57
CA HIS A 200 12.83 -13.70 -10.60
C HIS A 200 12.18 -12.39 -11.05
N ARG A 201 10.84 -12.29 -11.01
CA ARG A 201 10.09 -11.05 -11.28
C ARG A 201 8.86 -10.91 -10.38
N LEU A 202 8.59 -9.69 -9.89
CA LEU A 202 7.36 -9.35 -9.15
C LEU A 202 6.19 -8.99 -10.07
N PHE A 203 5.00 -8.87 -9.47
CA PHE A 203 3.77 -8.41 -10.12
C PHE A 203 3.57 -6.89 -10.05
#